data_AF-A0AAD3NFD4-F1
#
_entry.id   AF-A0AAD3NFD4-F1
#
_cell.length_a   1.000
_cell.length_b   1.000
_cell.length_c   1.000
_cell.angle_alpha   90.00
_cell.angle_beta   90.00
_cell.angle_gamma   90.00
#
_symmetry.space_group_name_H-M   'P 1'
#
loop_
_entity.id
_entity.type
_entity.pdbx_description
1 polymer ?
#
loop_
_entity_poly.entity_id
_entity_poly.type
_entity_poly.pdbx_seq_one_letter_code
_entity_poly.pdbx_strand_id
1 'polypeptide(L)'
;MVTILTNCVFMTMSDPPPWSKTVEYVFTAIYTFEATVKVLSRGFCVGDFTFLRDPWNWLDFMVISMAYLTEFVDLGNVSALRTFRVLRALKTITVIPGLKTIVGALIQSVKKLADVMILTVFCLSVFALIGLQLFMGNLRQKCVLIPPLFGNHTSDVELDTGYHGNNTLSNNTYGNNTGSFDYYEFINNPENYYFLPGQPDALLCGNSSDAGVCPEGFVCLKAGRNPNYGYTSYDSFAWAFLALFRLMTQDFWENLFQLTLRAAGKTYMIFFVVVIFLGSFYLINLILAVVAMAYAEQNEATVAEAKQKEEEYAQIVEALKKREEEQAACRAALPEKPDSTLTSEEGQEQEHTAMD
;
A
#
# COMPACT_ATOMS: atom_id res chain seq x y z
N MET A 1 -7.07 18.77 -17.24
CA MET A 1 -8.02 17.77 -16.69
C MET A 1 -8.37 16.70 -17.72
N VAL A 2 -8.98 17.04 -18.85
CA VAL A 2 -9.35 16.07 -19.92
C VAL A 2 -8.17 15.19 -20.34
N THR A 3 -6.99 15.78 -20.55
CA THR A 3 -5.76 15.06 -20.92
C THR A 3 -5.35 13.99 -19.92
N ILE A 4 -5.59 14.21 -18.62
CA ILE A 4 -5.27 13.23 -17.57
C ILE A 4 -6.30 12.09 -17.61
N LEU A 5 -7.59 12.41 -17.74
CA LEU A 5 -8.65 11.40 -17.81
C LEU A 5 -8.49 10.50 -19.04
N THR A 6 -8.20 11.10 -20.21
CA THR A 6 -7.91 10.33 -21.44
C THR A 6 -6.70 9.42 -21.25
N ASN A 7 -5.62 9.93 -20.64
CA ASN A 7 -4.43 9.13 -20.34
C ASN A 7 -4.75 7.96 -19.38
N CYS A 8 -5.57 8.18 -18.35
CA CYS A 8 -6.03 7.11 -17.48
C CYS A 8 -6.79 6.01 -18.24
N VAL A 9 -7.62 6.37 -19.22
CA VAL A 9 -8.30 5.38 -20.09
C VAL A 9 -7.31 4.61 -20.95
N PHE A 10 -6.25 5.25 -21.47
CA PHE A 10 -5.21 4.55 -22.21
C PHE A 10 -4.42 3.57 -21.32
N MET A 11 -4.23 3.88 -20.04
CA MET A 11 -3.55 2.99 -19.09
C MET A 11 -4.33 1.73 -18.74
N THR A 12 -5.64 1.66 -19.01
CA THR A 12 -6.43 0.44 -18.75
C THR A 12 -6.27 -0.61 -19.85
N MET A 13 -5.67 -0.26 -21.00
CA MET A 13 -5.46 -1.20 -22.10
C MET A 13 -4.30 -2.15 -21.78
N SER A 14 -4.55 -3.45 -21.77
CA SER A 14 -3.53 -4.48 -21.50
C SER A 14 -2.50 -4.60 -22.63
N ASP A 15 -2.97 -4.57 -23.89
CA ASP A 15 -2.14 -4.65 -25.09
C ASP A 15 -2.34 -3.40 -25.96
N PRO A 16 -1.59 -2.32 -25.69
CA PRO A 16 -1.76 -1.08 -26.44
C PRO A 16 -1.23 -1.25 -27.89
N PRO A 17 -2.00 -0.81 -28.89
CA PRO A 17 -1.58 -0.85 -30.29
C PRO A 17 -0.39 0.09 -30.54
N PRO A 18 0.38 -0.09 -31.64
CA PRO A 18 1.63 0.64 -31.86
C PRO A 18 1.48 2.17 -31.93
N TRP A 19 0.31 2.67 -32.36
CA TRP A 19 0.00 4.11 -32.37
C TRP A 19 -0.17 4.71 -30.97
N SER A 20 -0.40 3.88 -29.94
CA SER A 20 -0.49 4.32 -28.55
C SER A 20 0.80 4.95 -28.07
N LYS A 21 1.97 4.56 -28.59
CA LYS A 21 3.25 5.21 -28.25
C LYS A 21 3.27 6.68 -28.66
N THR A 22 2.76 6.99 -29.85
CA THR A 22 2.63 8.39 -30.31
C THR A 22 1.74 9.19 -29.37
N VAL A 23 0.64 8.60 -28.90
CA VAL A 23 -0.27 9.22 -27.94
C VAL A 23 0.41 9.44 -26.57
N GLU A 24 1.24 8.49 -26.11
CA GLU A 24 2.03 8.65 -24.87
C GLU A 24 3.05 9.80 -24.95
N TYR A 25 3.68 10.00 -26.12
CA TYR A 25 4.56 11.15 -26.35
C TYR A 25 3.78 12.47 -26.34
N VAL A 26 2.59 12.50 -26.95
CA VAL A 26 1.71 13.68 -26.90
C VAL A 26 1.34 14.02 -25.46
N PHE A 27 0.96 13.05 -24.64
CA PHE A 27 0.68 13.30 -23.22
C PHE A 27 1.90 13.82 -22.47
N THR A 28 3.08 13.25 -22.73
CA THR A 28 4.34 13.70 -22.12
C THR A 28 4.64 15.15 -22.49
N ALA A 29 4.52 15.50 -23.78
CA ALA A 29 4.73 16.86 -24.26
C ALA A 29 3.77 17.87 -23.63
N ILE A 30 2.48 17.52 -23.48
CA ILE A 30 1.49 18.37 -22.80
C ILE A 30 1.89 18.61 -21.35
N TYR A 31 2.32 17.58 -20.61
CA TYR A 31 2.74 17.75 -19.21
C TYR A 31 4.03 18.55 -19.07
N THR A 32 5.01 18.33 -19.96
CA THR A 32 6.22 19.15 -20.02
C THR A 32 5.87 20.60 -20.26
N PHE A 33 5.02 20.88 -21.25
CA PHE A 33 4.58 22.25 -21.56
C PHE A 33 3.90 22.92 -20.36
N GLU A 34 2.97 22.21 -19.69
CA GLU A 34 2.32 22.71 -18.48
C GLU A 34 3.32 23.06 -17.37
N ALA A 35 4.32 22.21 -17.12
CA ALA A 35 5.34 22.48 -16.11
C ALA A 35 6.30 23.59 -16.52
N THR A 36 6.70 23.66 -17.79
CA THR A 36 7.54 24.75 -18.31
C THR A 36 6.84 26.09 -18.14
N VAL A 37 5.55 26.19 -18.48
CA VAL A 37 4.77 27.42 -18.26
C VAL A 37 4.72 27.78 -16.77
N LYS A 38 4.48 26.80 -15.89
CA LYS A 38 4.49 27.03 -14.42
C LYS A 38 5.86 27.52 -13.93
N VAL A 39 6.96 26.92 -14.41
CA VAL A 39 8.34 27.31 -14.06
C VAL A 39 8.66 28.72 -14.57
N LEU A 40 8.31 29.06 -15.81
CA LEU A 40 8.56 30.38 -16.40
C LEU A 40 7.78 31.48 -15.67
N SER A 41 6.55 31.19 -15.23
CA SER A 41 5.72 32.17 -14.52
C SER A 41 6.18 32.47 -13.08
N ARG A 42 6.89 31.53 -12.43
CA ARG A 42 7.22 31.57 -10.99
C ARG A 42 8.72 31.62 -10.69
N GLY A 43 9.57 31.31 -11.66
CA GLY A 43 11.01 31.11 -11.45
C GLY A 43 11.34 29.68 -11.00
N PHE A 44 12.54 29.21 -11.37
CA PHE A 44 12.95 27.81 -11.19
C PHE A 44 13.42 27.49 -9.76
N CYS A 45 14.39 28.26 -9.22
CA CYS A 45 15.01 27.99 -7.91
C CYS A 45 15.38 29.23 -7.05
N VAL A 46 15.39 30.45 -7.60
CA VAL A 46 15.89 31.64 -6.89
C VAL A 46 14.80 32.72 -6.85
N GLY A 47 14.16 32.86 -5.68
CA GLY A 47 13.11 33.85 -5.40
C GLY A 47 12.03 33.34 -4.43
N ASP A 48 11.33 34.25 -3.75
CA ASP A 48 10.32 33.90 -2.72
C ASP A 48 9.09 33.15 -3.26
N PHE A 49 8.83 33.25 -4.57
CA PHE A 49 7.70 32.62 -5.29
C PHE A 49 8.10 31.45 -6.19
N THR A 50 9.08 30.64 -5.78
CA THR A 50 9.67 29.56 -6.59
C THR A 50 8.76 28.34 -6.81
N PHE A 51 8.79 27.74 -8.02
CA PHE A 51 8.01 26.56 -8.43
C PHE A 51 8.11 25.36 -7.46
N LEU A 52 9.31 25.08 -6.95
CA LEU A 52 9.60 23.95 -6.05
C LEU A 52 9.24 24.20 -4.58
N ARG A 53 8.59 25.31 -4.20
CA ARG A 53 8.16 25.49 -2.80
C ARG A 53 6.82 24.82 -2.50
N ASP A 54 5.99 24.62 -3.52
CA ASP A 54 4.70 23.94 -3.39
C ASP A 54 4.89 22.41 -3.48
N PRO A 55 4.53 21.62 -2.43
CA PRO A 55 4.62 20.16 -2.45
C PRO A 55 3.86 19.51 -3.61
N TRP A 56 2.82 20.16 -4.14
CA TRP A 56 2.06 19.64 -5.27
C TRP A 56 2.82 19.77 -6.59
N ASN A 57 3.69 20.76 -6.73
CA ASN A 57 4.54 20.93 -7.90
C ASN A 57 5.72 19.95 -7.91
N TRP A 58 6.10 19.38 -6.75
CA TRP A 58 7.07 18.28 -6.70
C TRP A 58 6.55 17.03 -7.40
N LEU A 59 5.26 16.73 -7.25
CA LEU A 59 4.61 15.62 -7.96
C LEU A 59 4.64 15.86 -9.47
N ASP A 60 4.29 17.06 -9.92
CA ASP A 60 4.35 17.44 -11.34
C ASP A 60 5.76 17.30 -11.91
N PHE A 61 6.79 17.73 -11.16
CA PHE A 61 8.19 17.59 -11.56
C PHE A 61 8.63 16.13 -11.63
N MET A 62 8.30 15.32 -10.62
CA MET A 62 8.66 13.90 -10.53
C MET A 62 8.07 13.09 -11.69
N VAL A 63 6.81 13.36 -12.05
CA VAL A 63 6.13 12.71 -13.18
C VAL A 63 6.85 12.99 -14.51
N ILE A 64 7.32 14.22 -14.71
CA ILE A 64 8.01 14.64 -15.93
C ILE A 64 9.44 14.11 -15.96
N SER A 65 10.17 14.21 -14.85
CA SER A 65 11.53 13.67 -14.77
C SER A 65 11.54 12.18 -15.05
N MET A 66 10.59 11.43 -14.49
CA MET A 66 10.51 9.98 -14.71
C MET A 66 10.13 9.63 -16.16
N ALA A 67 9.26 10.42 -16.80
CA ALA A 67 8.92 10.24 -18.21
C ALA A 67 10.13 10.40 -19.15
N TYR A 68 10.97 11.40 -18.91
CA TYR A 68 12.18 11.61 -19.68
C TYR A 68 13.26 10.56 -19.36
N LEU A 69 13.41 10.16 -18.09
CA LEU A 69 14.36 9.11 -17.71
C LEU A 69 14.08 7.78 -18.44
N THR A 70 12.80 7.43 -18.65
CA THR A 70 12.45 6.22 -19.40
C THR A 70 12.73 6.31 -20.90
N GLU A 71 12.94 7.52 -21.44
CA GLU A 71 13.27 7.73 -22.86
C GLU A 71 14.78 7.82 -23.09
N PHE A 72 15.51 8.46 -22.16
CA PHE A 72 16.95 8.69 -22.30
C PHE A 72 17.82 7.51 -21.85
N VAL A 73 17.28 6.63 -21.02
CA VAL A 73 18.03 5.46 -20.54
C VAL A 73 17.27 4.20 -20.93
N ASP A 74 17.82 3.45 -21.88
CA ASP A 74 17.44 2.06 -22.17
C ASP A 74 17.89 1.17 -21.00
N LEU A 75 17.24 1.34 -19.84
CA LEU A 75 17.44 0.52 -18.65
C LEU A 75 16.80 -0.86 -18.85
N GLY A 76 17.22 -1.61 -19.87
CA GLY A 76 16.86 -3.01 -20.09
C GLY A 76 15.37 -3.36 -19.93
N ASN A 77 15.09 -4.64 -19.69
CA ASN A 77 13.72 -5.16 -19.55
C ASN A 77 13.12 -4.92 -18.15
N VAL A 78 13.23 -3.70 -17.62
CA VAL A 78 12.69 -3.40 -16.28
C VAL A 78 11.23 -2.99 -16.42
N SER A 79 10.34 -3.99 -16.39
CA SER A 79 8.88 -3.80 -16.39
C SER A 79 8.38 -2.81 -15.33
N ALA A 80 9.15 -2.57 -14.25
CA ALA A 80 8.82 -1.60 -13.20
C ALA A 80 8.81 -0.14 -13.69
N LEU A 81 9.58 0.21 -14.73
CA LEU A 81 9.57 1.57 -15.28
C LEU A 81 8.23 1.93 -15.91
N ARG A 82 7.49 0.92 -16.39
CA ARG A 82 6.12 1.07 -16.89
C ARG A 82 5.14 1.45 -15.77
N THR A 83 5.35 0.95 -14.56
CA THR A 83 4.49 1.23 -13.39
C THR A 83 4.55 2.70 -12.98
N PHE A 84 5.67 3.39 -13.17
CA PHE A 84 5.77 4.83 -12.85
C PHE A 84 4.89 5.71 -13.74
N ARG A 85 4.46 5.22 -14.91
CA ARG A 85 3.50 5.95 -15.76
C ARG A 85 2.15 6.18 -15.05
N VAL A 86 1.79 5.30 -14.09
CA VAL A 86 0.59 5.43 -13.26
C VAL A 86 0.63 6.68 -12.38
N LEU A 87 1.81 7.21 -12.04
CA LEU A 87 1.93 8.44 -11.25
C LEU A 87 1.31 9.66 -11.96
N ARG A 88 1.19 9.63 -13.30
CA ARG A 88 0.47 10.66 -14.07
C ARG A 88 -1.01 10.74 -13.68
N ALA A 89 -1.63 9.64 -13.23
CA ALA A 89 -2.99 9.65 -12.72
C ALA A 89 -3.10 10.44 -11.41
N LEU A 90 -2.06 10.44 -10.56
CA LEU A 90 -2.03 11.24 -9.33
C LEU A 90 -2.05 12.75 -9.59
N LYS A 91 -1.70 13.19 -10.81
CA LYS A 91 -1.84 14.60 -11.23
C LYS A 91 -3.29 15.09 -11.19
N THR A 92 -4.28 14.20 -11.20
CA THR A 92 -5.68 14.57 -10.94
C THR A 92 -5.85 15.29 -9.59
N ILE A 93 -5.08 14.89 -8.57
CA ILE A 93 -5.04 15.54 -7.25
C ILE A 93 -4.53 16.98 -7.35
N THR A 94 -3.54 17.26 -8.20
CA THR A 94 -2.96 18.60 -8.33
C THR A 94 -3.84 19.55 -9.15
N VAL A 95 -4.70 19.01 -10.03
CA VAL A 95 -5.59 19.78 -10.91
C VAL A 95 -6.93 20.12 -10.25
N ILE A 96 -7.49 19.22 -9.42
CA ILE A 96 -8.78 19.44 -8.75
C ILE A 96 -8.53 20.02 -7.35
N PRO A 97 -8.87 21.30 -7.09
CA PRO A 97 -8.53 21.96 -5.81
C PRO A 97 -9.19 21.28 -4.61
N GLY A 98 -10.42 20.78 -4.75
CA GLY A 98 -11.10 20.03 -3.67
C GLY A 98 -10.36 18.75 -3.25
N LEU A 99 -9.67 18.09 -4.19
CA LEU A 99 -8.95 16.86 -3.90
C LEU A 99 -7.66 17.11 -3.09
N LYS A 100 -7.03 18.29 -3.27
CA LYS A 100 -5.90 18.73 -2.42
C LYS A 100 -6.30 18.84 -0.95
N THR A 101 -7.47 19.43 -0.69
CA THR A 101 -8.00 19.58 0.67
C THR A 101 -8.28 18.21 1.29
N ILE A 102 -8.90 17.29 0.55
CA ILE A 102 -9.20 15.93 1.05
C ILE A 102 -7.91 15.16 1.37
N VAL A 103 -6.94 15.15 0.46
CA VAL A 103 -5.66 14.43 0.68
C VAL A 103 -4.88 15.07 1.83
N GLY A 104 -4.88 16.40 1.95
CA GLY A 104 -4.27 17.10 3.07
C GLY A 104 -4.92 16.72 4.42
N ALA A 105 -6.25 16.68 4.47
CA ALA A 105 -6.99 16.25 5.65
C ALA A 105 -6.67 14.79 6.01
N LEU A 106 -6.65 13.87 5.04
CA LEU A 106 -6.29 12.46 5.26
C LEU A 106 -4.87 12.32 5.83
N ILE A 107 -3.89 13.02 5.27
CA ILE A 107 -2.50 12.99 5.76
C ILE A 107 -2.43 13.54 7.20
N GLN A 108 -3.20 14.58 7.52
CA GLN A 108 -3.28 15.11 8.87
C GLN A 108 -3.91 14.11 9.85
N SER A 109 -4.94 13.36 9.42
CA SER A 109 -5.56 12.30 10.23
C SER A 109 -4.57 11.16 10.52
N VAL A 110 -3.72 10.78 9.54
CA VAL A 110 -2.68 9.75 9.75
C VAL A 110 -1.67 10.18 10.82
N LYS A 111 -1.30 11.47 10.89
CA LYS A 111 -0.40 11.95 11.95
C LYS A 111 -0.97 11.76 13.35
N LYS A 112 -2.29 11.92 13.53
CA LYS A 112 -2.97 11.69 14.81
C LYS A 112 -3.04 10.20 15.18
N LEU A 113 -3.00 9.31 14.18
CA LEU A 113 -2.95 7.87 14.39
C LEU A 113 -1.54 7.34 14.67
N ALA A 114 -0.49 8.17 14.54
CA ALA A 114 0.90 7.71 14.68
C ALA A 114 1.17 7.04 16.04
N ASP A 115 0.66 7.62 17.13
CA ASP A 115 0.84 7.07 18.49
C ASP A 115 0.19 5.68 18.64
N VAL A 116 -1.01 5.53 18.08
CA VAL A 116 -1.73 4.24 18.05
C VAL A 116 -0.98 3.21 17.20
N MET A 117 -0.45 3.63 16.06
CA MET A 117 0.33 2.76 15.19
C MET A 117 1.60 2.27 15.86
N ILE A 118 2.30 3.14 16.60
CA ILE A 118 3.49 2.77 17.39
C ILE A 118 3.12 1.75 18.47
N LEU A 119 2.05 2.00 19.23
CA LEU A 119 1.54 1.07 20.24
C LEU A 119 1.16 -0.29 19.62
N THR A 120 0.47 -0.27 18.47
CA THR A 120 0.05 -1.47 17.74
C THR A 120 1.25 -2.30 17.31
N VAL A 121 2.26 -1.68 16.69
CA VAL A 121 3.49 -2.37 16.26
C VAL A 121 4.25 -2.93 17.46
N PHE A 122 4.32 -2.19 18.57
CA PHE A 122 4.94 -2.67 19.81
C PHE A 122 4.22 -3.91 20.37
N CYS A 123 2.90 -3.84 20.54
CA CYS A 123 2.10 -4.98 21.03
C CYS A 123 2.22 -6.21 20.11
N LEU A 124 2.13 -6.02 18.79
CA LEU A 124 2.32 -7.10 17.82
C LEU A 124 3.72 -7.72 17.91
N SER A 125 4.75 -6.90 18.13
CA SER A 125 6.12 -7.40 18.28
C SER A 125 6.28 -8.27 19.53
N VAL A 126 5.67 -7.90 20.66
CA VAL A 126 5.67 -8.70 21.89
C VAL A 126 4.97 -10.06 21.66
N PHE A 127 3.77 -10.06 21.07
CA PHE A 127 3.07 -11.30 20.76
C PHE A 127 3.80 -12.14 19.69
N ALA A 128 4.49 -11.51 18.75
CA ALA A 128 5.29 -12.21 17.76
C ALA A 128 6.50 -12.92 18.38
N LEU A 129 7.17 -12.33 19.37
CA LEU A 129 8.23 -12.99 20.12
C LEU A 129 7.71 -14.19 20.92
N ILE A 130 6.55 -14.04 21.57
CA ILE A 130 5.90 -15.15 22.30
C ILE A 130 5.52 -16.26 21.32
N GLY A 131 4.86 -15.93 20.20
CA GLY A 131 4.45 -16.91 19.19
C GLY A 131 5.64 -17.62 18.53
N LEU A 132 6.73 -16.88 18.26
CA LEU A 132 7.98 -17.45 17.76
C LEU A 132 8.55 -18.46 18.75
N GLN A 133 8.67 -18.11 20.03
CA GLN A 133 9.23 -19.01 21.05
C GLN A 133 8.35 -20.24 21.28
N LEU A 134 7.02 -20.11 21.23
CA LEU A 134 6.09 -21.21 21.46
C LEU A 134 5.99 -22.18 20.26
N PHE A 135 6.06 -21.66 19.03
CA PHE A 135 5.71 -22.43 17.83
C PHE A 135 6.86 -22.57 16.82
N MET A 136 8.10 -22.29 17.23
CA MET A 136 9.28 -22.33 16.35
C MET A 136 9.41 -23.71 15.67
N GLY A 137 9.18 -23.76 14.36
CA GLY A 137 9.31 -24.97 13.57
C GLY A 137 8.19 -25.99 13.71
N ASN A 138 7.13 -25.72 14.48
CA ASN A 138 6.00 -26.66 14.62
C ASN A 138 5.26 -26.81 13.29
N LEU A 139 5.10 -25.73 12.53
CA LEU A 139 4.45 -25.76 11.21
C LEU A 139 5.26 -26.51 10.13
N ARG A 140 6.47 -27.01 10.44
CA ARG A 140 7.24 -27.90 9.55
C ARG A 140 7.02 -29.38 9.86
N GLN A 141 6.26 -29.72 10.90
CA GLN A 141 5.98 -31.11 11.25
C GLN A 141 4.99 -31.71 10.25
N LYS A 142 5.37 -32.84 9.64
CA LYS A 142 4.59 -33.54 8.62
C LYS A 142 4.49 -35.02 8.94
N CYS A 143 3.41 -35.64 8.48
CA CYS A 143 3.31 -37.09 8.45
C CYS A 143 4.15 -37.62 7.28
N VAL A 144 5.27 -38.25 7.61
CA VAL A 144 6.20 -38.88 6.65
C VAL A 144 6.06 -40.40 6.80
N LEU A 145 6.14 -41.15 5.70
CA LEU A 145 6.20 -42.61 5.74
C LEU A 145 7.29 -43.06 6.72
N ILE A 146 6.99 -44.09 7.52
CA ILE A 146 7.96 -44.63 8.49
C ILE A 146 9.22 -45.06 7.72
N PRO A 147 10.40 -44.48 8.01
CA PRO A 147 11.63 -44.88 7.34
C PRO A 147 11.92 -46.36 7.61
N PRO A 148 12.50 -47.09 6.63
CA PRO A 148 12.81 -48.52 6.76
C PRO A 148 13.76 -48.82 7.93
N LEU A 149 14.50 -47.83 8.44
CA LEU A 149 15.29 -47.91 9.68
C LEU A 149 14.47 -48.23 10.94
N PHE A 150 13.18 -47.89 10.96
CA PHE A 150 12.28 -48.12 12.11
C PHE A 150 11.36 -49.34 11.91
N GLY A 151 11.33 -49.92 10.71
CA GLY A 151 10.49 -51.05 10.36
C GLY A 151 11.25 -52.37 10.40
N ASN A 152 11.16 -53.09 11.53
CA ASN A 152 11.66 -54.45 11.77
C ASN A 152 13.17 -54.70 11.60
N HIS A 153 13.79 -55.13 12.69
CA HIS A 153 15.14 -55.70 12.77
C HIS A 153 15.37 -56.80 11.72
N THR A 154 16.04 -56.49 10.60
CA THR A 154 16.81 -57.50 9.83
C THR A 154 17.86 -56.93 8.85
N SER A 155 18.12 -55.62 8.82
CA SER A 155 19.16 -55.11 7.91
C SER A 155 20.09 -54.17 8.66
N ASP A 156 21.38 -54.52 8.67
CA ASP A 156 22.48 -53.70 9.12
C ASP A 156 22.57 -52.45 8.22
N VAL A 157 21.79 -51.42 8.53
CA VAL A 157 21.88 -50.12 7.87
C VAL A 157 22.78 -49.24 8.73
N GLU A 158 24.04 -49.10 8.31
CA GLU A 158 24.96 -48.11 8.88
C GLU A 158 24.40 -46.69 8.67
N LEU A 159 24.31 -45.94 9.76
CA LEU A 159 23.82 -44.57 9.81
C LEU A 159 24.97 -43.62 9.44
N ASP A 160 25.03 -43.14 8.20
CA ASP A 160 25.92 -42.01 7.86
C ASP A 160 25.23 -40.68 8.17
N THR A 161 25.35 -40.20 9.41
CA THR A 161 25.03 -38.80 9.76
C THR A 161 26.17 -37.85 9.34
N GLY A 162 26.60 -37.96 8.09
CA GLY A 162 27.70 -37.21 7.51
C GLY A 162 27.43 -35.72 7.43
N TYR A 163 27.89 -34.97 8.44
CA TYR A 163 28.15 -33.55 8.35
C TYR A 163 29.21 -33.35 7.25
N HIS A 164 28.90 -32.61 6.18
CA HIS A 164 29.89 -32.20 5.17
C HIS A 164 30.93 -31.23 5.80
N GLY A 165 31.83 -31.78 6.60
CA GLY A 165 33.10 -31.17 6.96
C GLY A 165 34.14 -31.63 5.95
N ASN A 166 34.66 -30.69 5.16
CA ASN A 166 35.84 -30.90 4.34
C ASN A 166 36.99 -31.43 5.21
N ASN A 167 37.24 -32.73 5.18
CA ASN A 167 38.49 -33.31 5.67
C ASN A 167 38.99 -34.33 4.66
N THR A 168 40.12 -33.98 4.07
CA THR A 168 40.98 -34.84 3.28
C THR A 168 41.37 -36.10 4.06
N LEU A 169 41.45 -37.22 3.33
CA LEU A 169 42.20 -38.44 3.61
C LEU A 169 41.40 -39.63 4.17
N SER A 170 40.91 -40.50 3.29
CA SER A 170 41.13 -41.95 3.41
C SER A 170 40.78 -42.66 2.10
N ASN A 171 41.80 -43.34 1.57
CA ASN A 171 41.75 -44.24 0.44
C ASN A 171 41.42 -45.63 0.99
N ASN A 172 40.22 -46.16 0.74
CA ASN A 172 39.91 -47.58 0.91
C ASN A 172 38.73 -47.97 0.00
N THR A 173 39.08 -48.50 -1.16
CA THR A 173 38.16 -49.14 -2.11
C THR A 173 38.10 -50.63 -1.78
N TYR A 174 37.07 -51.07 -1.05
CA TYR A 174 36.61 -52.46 -1.06
C TYR A 174 35.08 -52.45 -1.03
N GLY A 175 34.49 -52.94 -2.12
CA GLY A 175 33.05 -52.87 -2.36
C GLY A 175 32.24 -53.73 -1.40
N ASN A 176 31.26 -53.10 -0.78
CA ASN A 176 29.92 -53.62 -0.62
C ASN A 176 28.97 -52.46 -0.93
N ASN A 177 28.33 -52.44 -2.11
CA ASN A 177 27.24 -51.52 -2.40
C ASN A 177 25.99 -51.97 -1.62
N THR A 178 26.04 -51.90 -0.29
CA THR A 178 24.85 -51.75 0.53
C THR A 178 24.47 -50.28 0.42
N GLY A 179 23.43 -49.96 -0.35
CA GLY A 179 23.01 -48.58 -0.59
C GLY A 179 22.85 -47.85 0.74
N SER A 180 23.73 -46.89 1.01
CA SER A 180 23.61 -46.00 2.17
C SER A 180 22.26 -45.32 2.08
N PHE A 181 21.40 -45.52 3.08
CA PHE A 181 20.08 -44.91 3.13
C PHE A 181 20.24 -43.43 3.52
N ASP A 182 20.07 -42.52 2.56
CA ASP A 182 20.06 -41.09 2.84
C ASP A 182 18.75 -40.68 3.53
N TYR A 183 18.82 -40.57 4.85
CA TYR A 183 17.72 -40.14 5.71
C TYR A 183 17.21 -38.73 5.36
N TYR A 184 18.09 -37.81 4.97
CA TYR A 184 17.71 -36.44 4.67
C TYR A 184 17.03 -36.33 3.31
N GLU A 185 17.49 -37.08 2.32
CA GLU A 185 16.83 -37.18 1.02
C GLU A 185 15.44 -37.79 1.18
N PHE A 186 15.33 -38.88 1.96
CA PHE A 186 14.04 -39.54 2.22
C PHE A 186 13.02 -38.61 2.88
N ILE A 187 13.43 -37.86 3.91
CA ILE A 187 12.53 -36.96 4.64
C ILE A 187 12.16 -35.73 3.83
N ASN A 188 13.01 -35.27 2.92
CA ASN A 188 12.69 -34.10 2.10
C ASN A 188 11.96 -34.45 0.80
N ASN A 189 11.85 -35.74 0.45
CA ASN A 189 11.09 -36.18 -0.73
C ASN A 189 9.57 -35.99 -0.48
N PRO A 190 8.88 -35.17 -1.29
CA PRO A 190 7.45 -34.92 -1.12
C PRO A 190 6.58 -36.16 -1.35
N GLU A 191 7.04 -37.17 -2.09
CA GLU A 191 6.30 -38.43 -2.31
C GLU A 191 6.09 -39.22 -1.01
N ASN A 192 6.96 -39.02 -0.02
CA ASN A 192 6.88 -39.69 1.27
C ASN A 192 5.93 -39.00 2.25
N TYR A 193 5.31 -37.87 1.87
CA TYR A 193 4.39 -37.12 2.71
C TYR A 193 2.95 -37.59 2.53
N TYR A 194 2.19 -37.56 3.62
CA TYR A 194 0.75 -37.79 3.56
C TYR A 194 0.00 -36.52 3.14
N PHE A 195 -0.81 -36.61 2.08
CA PHE A 195 -1.69 -35.53 1.62
C PHE A 195 -3.16 -35.93 1.77
N LEU A 196 -3.99 -34.99 2.22
CA LEU A 196 -5.44 -35.15 2.19
C LEU A 196 -5.97 -34.94 0.77
N PRO A 197 -7.05 -35.64 0.38
CA PRO A 197 -7.66 -35.45 -0.93
C PRO A 197 -8.10 -33.98 -1.12
N GLY A 198 -7.62 -33.36 -2.20
CA GLY A 198 -7.94 -31.97 -2.54
C GLY A 198 -7.12 -30.90 -1.80
N GLN A 199 -6.12 -31.26 -0.99
CA GLN A 199 -5.25 -30.31 -0.30
C GLN A 199 -3.84 -30.30 -0.92
N PRO A 200 -3.27 -29.13 -1.26
CA PRO A 200 -1.97 -29.02 -1.91
C PRO A 200 -0.78 -29.18 -0.94
N ASP A 201 -1.01 -28.98 0.36
CA ASP A 201 0.02 -29.09 1.39
C ASP A 201 -0.13 -30.40 2.19
N ALA A 202 1.02 -30.92 2.62
CA ALA A 202 1.09 -32.14 3.41
C ALA A 202 0.40 -31.97 4.78
N LEU A 203 -0.11 -33.07 5.32
CA LEU A 203 -0.79 -33.08 6.60
C LEU A 203 0.18 -32.76 7.74
N LEU A 204 -0.16 -31.71 8.51
CA LEU A 204 0.54 -31.38 9.74
C LEU A 204 0.18 -32.36 10.86
N CYS A 205 1.17 -32.60 11.72
CA CYS A 205 1.08 -33.45 12.89
C CYS A 205 1.85 -32.82 14.06
N GLY A 206 1.66 -33.36 15.26
CA GLY A 206 2.45 -33.00 16.43
C GLY A 206 2.78 -34.22 17.28
N ASN A 207 3.82 -34.08 18.12
CA ASN A 207 4.24 -35.14 19.03
C ASN A 207 3.54 -35.09 20.40
N SER A 208 2.80 -34.01 20.68
CA SER A 208 2.01 -33.85 21.89
C SER A 208 0.77 -34.76 21.85
N SER A 209 0.31 -35.24 23.02
CA SER A 209 -0.87 -36.11 23.12
C SER A 209 -2.18 -35.44 22.67
N ASP A 210 -2.23 -34.11 22.70
CA ASP A 210 -3.37 -33.29 22.29
C ASP A 210 -3.23 -32.71 20.88
N ALA A 211 -2.14 -33.02 20.16
CA ALA A 211 -1.89 -32.60 18.79
C ALA A 211 -2.49 -33.57 17.75
N GLY A 212 -2.35 -33.21 16.47
CA GLY A 212 -2.82 -34.03 15.35
C GLY A 212 -1.94 -35.28 15.16
N VAL A 213 -2.58 -36.44 15.14
CA VAL A 213 -1.93 -37.72 14.87
C VAL A 213 -1.86 -38.02 13.38
N CYS A 214 -0.84 -38.80 13.00
CA CYS A 214 -0.69 -39.34 11.66
C CYS A 214 -1.47 -40.66 11.48
N PRO A 215 -1.86 -41.02 10.25
CA PRO A 215 -2.42 -42.33 9.95
C PRO A 215 -1.38 -43.45 10.12
N GLU A 216 -1.84 -44.70 10.19
CA GLU A 216 -0.97 -45.87 10.30
C GLU A 216 0.05 -45.93 9.16
N GLY A 217 1.31 -46.31 9.47
CA GLY A 217 2.40 -46.33 8.50
C GLY A 217 3.14 -45.00 8.33
N PHE A 218 2.71 -43.93 9.02
CA PHE A 218 3.36 -42.62 9.00
C PHE A 218 3.80 -42.20 10.41
N VAL A 219 4.93 -41.48 10.47
CA VAL A 219 5.50 -40.90 11.69
C VAL A 219 5.56 -39.38 11.55
N CYS A 220 5.39 -38.68 12.68
CA CYS A 220 5.48 -37.23 12.69
C CYS A 220 6.93 -36.77 12.75
N LEU A 221 7.42 -36.14 11.69
CA LEU A 221 8.79 -35.64 11.58
C LEU A 221 8.81 -34.19 11.07
N LYS A 222 9.81 -33.43 11.52
CA LYS A 222 10.01 -32.06 11.04
C LYS A 222 10.71 -32.09 9.68
N ALA A 223 9.97 -31.83 8.62
CA ALA A 223 10.36 -32.16 7.25
C ALA A 223 9.88 -31.14 6.22
N GLY A 224 10.72 -30.83 5.22
CA GLY A 224 10.33 -30.00 4.08
C GLY A 224 9.93 -28.55 4.41
N ARG A 225 9.15 -27.97 3.48
CA ARG A 225 8.67 -26.58 3.52
C ARG A 225 7.44 -26.38 4.40
N ASN A 226 7.29 -25.18 4.96
CA ASN A 226 6.11 -24.73 5.69
C ASN A 226 4.87 -24.61 4.74
N PRO A 227 3.64 -24.59 5.29
CA PRO A 227 2.40 -24.45 4.52
C PRO A 227 2.31 -23.15 3.72
N ASN A 228 1.39 -23.10 2.75
CA ASN A 228 1.09 -21.95 1.91
C ASN A 228 2.34 -21.37 1.23
N TYR A 229 3.03 -22.20 0.43
CA TYR A 229 4.27 -21.83 -0.27
C TYR A 229 5.43 -21.40 0.64
N GLY A 230 5.37 -21.72 1.94
CA GLY A 230 6.40 -21.34 2.91
C GLY A 230 6.11 -20.02 3.64
N TYR A 231 5.02 -19.32 3.31
CA TYR A 231 4.69 -18.03 3.92
C TYR A 231 4.09 -18.14 5.32
N THR A 232 3.56 -19.31 5.69
CA THR A 232 2.93 -19.53 7.01
C THR A 232 3.91 -20.22 7.95
N SER A 233 4.64 -19.45 8.77
CA SER A 233 5.62 -19.99 9.71
C SER A 233 5.80 -19.10 10.96
N TYR A 234 6.35 -19.69 12.03
CA TYR A 234 6.80 -18.99 13.24
C TYR A 234 8.33 -19.09 13.40
N ASP A 235 9.04 -19.43 12.32
CA ASP A 235 10.46 -19.80 12.37
C ASP A 235 11.38 -18.58 12.42
N SER A 236 10.92 -17.44 11.91
CA SER A 236 11.61 -16.15 11.96
C SER A 236 10.68 -15.06 12.49
N PHE A 237 11.26 -14.01 13.06
CA PHE A 237 10.49 -12.91 13.65
C PHE A 237 9.55 -12.25 12.62
N ALA A 238 10.01 -12.06 11.37
CA ALA A 238 9.20 -11.43 10.33
C ALA A 238 7.97 -12.27 9.93
N TRP A 239 8.14 -13.59 9.80
CA TRP A 239 7.01 -14.47 9.48
C TRP A 239 6.05 -14.62 10.67
N ALA A 240 6.58 -14.70 11.89
CA ALA A 240 5.75 -14.67 13.10
C ALA A 240 4.97 -13.34 13.17
N PHE A 241 5.63 -12.19 12.96
CA PHE A 241 4.98 -10.89 12.96
C PHE A 241 3.86 -10.81 11.91
N LEU A 242 4.08 -11.33 10.70
CA LEU A 242 3.04 -11.39 9.66
C LEU A 242 1.87 -12.30 10.07
N ALA A 243 2.16 -13.46 10.68
CA ALA A 243 1.13 -14.37 11.17
C ALA A 243 0.29 -13.73 12.29
N LEU A 244 0.91 -12.98 13.21
CA LEU A 244 0.22 -12.25 14.27
C LEU A 244 -0.57 -11.05 13.71
N PHE A 245 -0.02 -10.34 12.73
CA PHE A 245 -0.73 -9.27 12.04
C PHE A 245 -2.01 -9.81 11.36
N ARG A 246 -1.92 -10.97 10.70
CA ARG A 246 -3.07 -11.69 10.13
C ARG A 246 -4.12 -12.08 11.19
N LEU A 247 -3.70 -12.48 12.39
CA LEU A 247 -4.63 -12.73 13.51
C LEU A 247 -5.32 -11.45 14.00
N MET A 248 -4.60 -10.33 14.04
CA MET A 248 -5.15 -9.03 14.45
C MET A 248 -6.21 -8.52 13.47
N THR A 249 -5.94 -8.61 12.17
CA THR A 249 -6.88 -8.21 11.10
C THR A 249 -7.99 -9.22 10.85
N GLN A 250 -7.93 -10.39 11.49
CA GLN A 250 -8.88 -11.50 11.32
C GLN A 250 -8.98 -11.95 9.85
N ASP A 251 -7.85 -11.96 9.12
CA ASP A 251 -7.80 -12.39 7.72
C ASP A 251 -7.47 -13.89 7.61
N PHE A 252 -8.46 -14.71 7.22
CA PHE A 252 -8.33 -16.17 7.10
C PHE A 252 -7.72 -16.82 8.36
N TRP A 253 -7.87 -16.21 9.53
CA TRP A 253 -7.15 -16.52 10.76
C TRP A 253 -7.47 -17.93 11.29
N GLU A 254 -8.64 -18.45 10.99
CA GLU A 254 -9.12 -19.77 11.37
C GLU A 254 -8.26 -20.90 10.80
N ASN A 255 -7.72 -20.71 9.59
CA ASN A 255 -6.81 -21.68 8.98
C ASN A 255 -5.47 -21.70 9.74
N LEU A 256 -4.89 -20.54 10.05
CA LEU A 256 -3.66 -20.45 10.84
C LEU A 256 -3.85 -21.03 12.25
N PHE A 257 -5.00 -20.77 12.86
CA PHE A 257 -5.41 -21.34 14.15
C PHE A 257 -5.46 -22.87 14.09
N GLN A 258 -6.16 -23.45 13.10
CA GLN A 258 -6.28 -24.90 12.94
C GLN A 258 -4.93 -25.56 12.68
N LEU A 259 -4.08 -24.98 11.82
CA LEU A 259 -2.74 -25.51 11.52
C LEU A 259 -1.85 -25.51 12.77
N THR A 260 -1.86 -24.42 13.54
CA THR A 260 -1.04 -24.31 14.75
C THR A 260 -1.51 -25.26 15.85
N LEU A 261 -2.82 -25.38 16.09
CA LEU A 261 -3.34 -26.33 17.09
C LEU A 261 -3.10 -27.78 16.67
N ARG A 262 -3.17 -28.09 15.37
CA ARG A 262 -2.87 -29.42 14.87
C ARG A 262 -1.40 -29.80 15.05
N ALA A 263 -0.48 -28.86 14.88
CA ALA A 263 0.95 -29.12 15.05
C ALA A 263 1.41 -29.05 16.51
N ALA A 264 1.00 -28.03 17.27
CA ALA A 264 1.47 -27.81 18.63
C ALA A 264 0.66 -28.56 19.70
N GLY A 265 -0.66 -28.67 19.51
CA GLY A 265 -1.61 -29.17 20.49
C GLY A 265 -2.79 -28.23 20.72
N LYS A 266 -3.93 -28.79 21.11
CA LYS A 266 -5.17 -28.03 21.39
C LYS A 266 -5.05 -27.12 22.61
N THR A 267 -4.17 -27.42 23.56
CA THR A 267 -3.95 -26.62 24.79
C THR A 267 -3.54 -25.19 24.46
N TYR A 268 -2.83 -24.98 23.35
CA TYR A 268 -2.40 -23.66 22.88
C TYR A 268 -3.54 -22.77 22.36
N MET A 269 -4.80 -23.23 22.41
CA MET A 269 -5.97 -22.39 22.12
C MET A 269 -5.97 -21.10 22.96
N ILE A 270 -5.46 -21.15 24.20
CA ILE A 270 -5.40 -19.97 25.07
C ILE A 270 -4.55 -18.84 24.51
N PHE A 271 -3.46 -19.15 23.78
CA PHE A 271 -2.65 -18.15 23.11
C PHE A 271 -3.49 -17.37 22.09
N PHE A 272 -4.25 -18.07 21.26
CA PHE A 272 -5.12 -17.44 20.26
C PHE A 272 -6.26 -16.66 20.88
N VAL A 273 -6.87 -17.15 21.96
CA VAL A 273 -7.93 -16.40 22.67
C VAL A 273 -7.38 -15.08 23.21
N VAL A 274 -6.21 -15.09 23.86
CA VAL A 274 -5.57 -13.87 24.38
C VAL A 274 -5.20 -12.92 23.26
N VAL A 275 -4.59 -13.41 22.17
CA VAL A 275 -4.20 -12.59 21.01
C VAL A 275 -5.39 -12.02 20.28
N ILE A 276 -6.48 -12.77 20.09
CA ILE A 276 -7.68 -12.26 19.41
C ILE A 276 -8.39 -11.23 20.29
N PHE A 277 -8.51 -11.48 21.60
CA PHE A 277 -9.17 -10.56 22.52
C PHE A 277 -8.37 -9.26 22.73
N LEU A 278 -7.07 -9.37 23.05
CA LEU A 278 -6.21 -8.20 23.28
C LEU A 278 -5.71 -7.55 21.99
N GLY A 279 -5.51 -8.33 20.93
CA GLY A 279 -5.03 -7.82 19.64
C GLY A 279 -6.17 -7.25 18.81
N SER A 280 -7.15 -8.07 18.44
CA SER A 280 -8.19 -7.65 17.50
C SER A 280 -9.20 -6.70 18.13
N PHE A 281 -9.81 -7.08 19.25
CA PHE A 281 -10.88 -6.25 19.82
C PHE A 281 -10.34 -4.94 20.41
N TYR A 282 -9.26 -4.98 21.19
CA TYR A 282 -8.73 -3.76 21.81
C TYR A 282 -8.08 -2.81 20.79
N LEU A 283 -7.24 -3.30 19.85
CA LEU A 283 -6.54 -2.42 18.90
C LEU A 283 -7.49 -1.84 17.85
N ILE A 284 -8.46 -2.61 17.33
CA ILE A 284 -9.45 -2.07 16.39
C ILE A 284 -10.30 -0.99 17.08
N ASN A 285 -10.76 -1.24 18.32
CA ASN A 285 -11.52 -0.24 19.07
C ASN A 285 -10.70 1.02 19.37
N LEU A 286 -9.40 0.89 19.65
CA LEU A 286 -8.50 2.02 19.86
C LEU A 286 -8.34 2.84 18.56
N ILE A 287 -8.09 2.17 17.43
CA ILE A 287 -7.99 2.82 16.12
C ILE A 287 -9.29 3.54 15.78
N LEU A 288 -10.45 2.90 15.94
CA LEU A 288 -11.76 3.51 15.70
C LEU A 288 -12.00 4.73 16.59
N ALA A 289 -11.64 4.65 17.88
CA ALA A 289 -11.76 5.76 18.81
C ALA A 289 -10.88 6.95 18.39
N VAL A 290 -9.63 6.71 17.98
CA VAL A 290 -8.73 7.79 17.57
C VAL A 290 -9.12 8.37 16.22
N VAL A 291 -9.59 7.56 15.27
CA VAL A 291 -10.19 8.05 14.02
C VAL A 291 -11.40 8.94 14.31
N ALA A 292 -12.28 8.51 15.22
CA ALA A 292 -13.46 9.29 15.61
C ALA A 292 -13.08 10.62 16.29
N MET A 293 -12.11 10.62 17.20
CA MET A 293 -11.59 11.85 17.82
C MET A 293 -10.93 12.78 16.79
N ALA A 294 -10.10 12.24 15.90
CA ALA A 294 -9.45 13.01 14.84
C ALA A 294 -10.46 13.63 13.87
N TYR A 295 -11.51 12.89 13.52
CA TYR A 295 -12.59 13.36 12.65
C TYR A 295 -13.44 14.43 13.35
N ALA A 296 -13.78 14.23 14.63
CA ALA A 296 -14.53 15.22 15.41
C ALA A 296 -13.76 16.56 15.50
N GLU A 297 -12.45 16.51 15.76
CA GLU A 297 -11.60 17.71 15.84
C GLU A 297 -11.44 18.41 14.47
N GLN A 298 -11.31 17.64 13.38
CA GLN A 298 -11.27 18.21 12.02
C GLN A 298 -12.61 18.84 11.64
N ASN A 299 -13.73 18.21 12.01
CA ASN A 299 -15.06 18.73 11.75
C ASN A 299 -15.32 20.01 12.55
N GLU A 300 -14.95 20.05 13.83
CA GLU A 300 -15.05 21.24 14.68
C GLU A 300 -14.22 22.41 14.12
N ALA A 301 -12.97 22.15 13.70
CA ALA A 301 -12.14 23.17 13.05
C ALA A 301 -12.77 23.71 11.76
N THR A 302 -13.38 22.84 10.95
CA THR A 302 -14.06 23.23 9.70
C THR A 302 -15.29 24.09 9.98
N VAL A 303 -16.08 23.74 11.00
CA VAL A 303 -17.26 24.51 11.42
C VAL A 303 -16.85 25.88 11.99
N ALA A 304 -15.77 25.94 12.77
CA ALA A 304 -15.24 27.20 13.30
C ALA A 304 -14.73 28.14 12.19
N GLU A 305 -14.01 27.61 11.18
CA GLU A 305 -13.56 28.38 10.02
C GLU A 305 -14.75 28.91 9.20
N ALA A 306 -15.81 28.10 9.04
CA ALA A 306 -17.03 28.53 8.35
C ALA A 306 -17.71 29.70 9.07
N LYS A 307 -17.79 29.65 10.41
CA LYS A 307 -18.35 30.73 11.23
C LYS A 307 -17.53 32.03 11.13
N GLN A 308 -16.21 31.94 11.15
CA GLN A 308 -15.34 33.11 11.00
C GLN A 308 -15.52 33.78 9.62
N LYS A 309 -15.60 32.98 8.55
CA LYS A 309 -15.87 33.52 7.20
C LYS A 309 -17.24 34.17 7.09
N GLU A 310 -18.25 33.65 7.78
CA GLU A 310 -19.58 34.25 7.82
C GLU A 310 -19.56 35.61 8.56
N GLU A 311 -18.84 35.70 9.68
CA GLU A 311 -18.65 36.95 10.43
C GLU A 311 -17.86 38.00 9.63
N GLU A 312 -16.77 37.62 8.95
CA GLU A 312 -16.02 38.50 8.05
C GLU A 312 -16.88 38.98 6.88
N TYR A 313 -17.65 38.08 6.26
CA TYR A 313 -18.56 38.43 5.17
C TYR A 313 -19.65 39.41 5.62
N ALA A 314 -20.23 39.21 6.81
CA ALA A 314 -21.22 40.12 7.38
C ALA A 314 -20.65 41.53 7.59
N GLN A 315 -19.42 41.66 8.09
CA GLN A 315 -18.75 42.95 8.27
C GLN A 315 -18.47 43.65 6.94
N ILE A 316 -18.01 42.91 5.92
CA ILE A 316 -17.76 43.46 4.58
C ILE A 316 -19.07 43.96 3.96
N VAL A 317 -20.17 43.20 4.09
CA VAL A 317 -21.49 43.62 3.58
C VAL A 317 -21.99 44.87 4.29
N GLU A 318 -21.81 45.00 5.60
CA GLU A 318 -22.18 46.21 6.33
C GLU A 318 -21.33 47.42 5.90
N ALA A 319 -20.03 47.24 5.72
CA ALA A 319 -19.13 48.31 5.25
C ALA A 319 -19.47 48.78 3.83
N LEU A 320 -19.89 47.86 2.94
CA LEU A 320 -20.35 48.20 1.60
C LEU A 320 -21.65 49.00 1.62
N LYS A 321 -22.64 48.60 2.44
CA LYS A 321 -23.89 49.36 2.60
C LYS A 321 -23.64 50.79 3.07
N LYS A 322 -22.76 50.99 4.06
CA LYS A 322 -22.38 52.33 4.53
C LYS A 322 -21.73 53.18 3.43
N ARG A 323 -20.85 52.58 2.60
CA ARG A 323 -20.26 53.29 1.45
C ARG A 323 -21.30 53.66 0.39
N GLU A 324 -22.27 52.80 0.13
CA GLU A 324 -23.37 53.10 -0.80
C GLU A 324 -24.24 54.24 -0.28
N GLU A 325 -24.56 54.25 1.01
CA GLU A 325 -25.30 55.34 1.67
C GLU A 325 -24.53 56.67 1.63
N GLU A 326 -23.22 56.67 1.91
CA GLU A 326 -22.35 57.84 1.80
C GLU A 326 -22.24 58.36 0.36
N GLN A 327 -22.10 57.47 -0.62
CA GLN A 327 -22.08 57.84 -2.04
C GLN A 327 -23.42 58.42 -2.50
N ALA A 328 -24.54 57.85 -2.06
CA ALA A 328 -25.87 58.37 -2.36
C ALA A 328 -26.08 59.76 -1.73
N ALA A 329 -25.66 59.97 -0.48
CA ALA A 329 -25.72 61.26 0.20
C ALA A 329 -24.83 62.32 -0.48
N CYS A 330 -23.60 61.96 -0.86
CA CYS A 330 -22.67 62.85 -1.57
C CYS A 330 -23.20 63.21 -2.98
N ARG A 331 -23.82 62.26 -3.68
CA ARG A 331 -24.49 62.50 -4.97
C ARG A 331 -25.70 63.41 -4.85
N ALA A 332 -26.47 63.30 -3.76
CA ALA A 332 -27.59 64.20 -3.46
C ALA A 332 -27.14 65.61 -3.04
N ALA A 333 -25.91 65.77 -2.54
CA ALA A 333 -25.35 67.05 -2.11
C ALA A 333 -24.66 67.86 -3.23
N LEU A 334 -24.49 67.30 -4.43
CA LEU A 334 -23.96 68.02 -5.60
C LEU A 334 -25.06 68.93 -6.19
N PRO A 335 -24.87 70.26 -6.28
CA PRO A 335 -25.84 71.15 -6.91
C PRO A 335 -25.94 70.87 -8.42
N GLU A 336 -27.16 70.70 -8.93
CA GLU A 336 -27.43 70.63 -10.37
C GLU A 336 -26.86 71.89 -11.05
N LYS A 337 -25.86 71.71 -11.91
CA LYS A 337 -25.53 72.71 -12.94
C LYS A 337 -26.54 72.51 -14.07
N PRO A 338 -27.30 73.55 -14.47
CA PRO A 338 -28.23 73.41 -15.58
C PRO A 338 -27.44 73.27 -16.89
N ASP A 339 -27.63 72.13 -17.54
CA ASP A 339 -27.09 71.87 -18.86
C ASP A 339 -27.87 72.71 -19.88
N SER A 340 -27.19 73.69 -20.48
CA SER A 340 -27.74 74.49 -21.59
C SER A 340 -26.66 74.66 -22.63
N THR A 341 -26.57 73.69 -23.54
CA THR A 341 -26.36 73.90 -24.97
C THR A 341 -26.36 72.54 -25.65
N LEU A 342 -27.33 72.30 -26.52
CA LEU A 342 -27.13 71.70 -27.85
C LEU A 342 -28.47 71.79 -28.59
N THR A 343 -28.65 72.92 -29.27
CA THR A 343 -29.61 73.09 -30.35
C THR A 343 -29.17 72.28 -31.56
N SER A 344 -30.09 71.43 -32.03
CA SER A 344 -30.41 71.12 -33.44
C SER A 344 -29.28 70.73 -34.40
N GLU A 345 -29.39 69.52 -34.95
CA GLU A 345 -29.32 69.31 -36.40
C GLU A 345 -30.17 68.08 -36.79
N GLU A 346 -31.21 68.35 -37.59
CA GLU A 346 -32.09 67.38 -38.25
C GLU A 346 -31.32 66.64 -39.36
N GLY A 347 -31.65 65.37 -39.59
CA GLY A 347 -31.00 64.55 -40.61
C GLY A 347 -31.43 64.84 -42.04
N GLN A 348 -30.57 64.51 -43.01
CA GLN A 348 -30.93 63.79 -44.25
C GLN A 348 -29.68 63.39 -45.09
N GLU A 349 -29.66 62.11 -45.47
CA GLU A 349 -29.31 61.56 -46.80
C GLU A 349 -27.95 61.86 -47.48
N GLN A 350 -27.12 60.82 -47.67
CA GLN A 350 -26.81 60.20 -48.99
C GLN A 350 -25.60 59.26 -48.91
N GLU A 351 -25.84 57.96 -49.15
CA GLU A 351 -24.80 56.98 -49.48
C GLU A 351 -25.11 56.43 -50.88
N HIS A 352 -24.52 57.02 -51.94
CA HIS A 352 -24.43 56.37 -53.25
C HIS A 352 -23.36 56.96 -54.19
N THR A 353 -22.29 56.18 -54.39
CA THR A 353 -21.45 56.13 -55.61
C THR A 353 -20.57 54.87 -55.46
N ALA A 354 -20.78 53.74 -56.14
CA ALA A 354 -20.48 53.45 -57.56
C ALA A 354 -19.10 54.02 -57.96
N MET A 355 -18.13 53.25 -58.46
CA MET A 355 -18.22 52.27 -59.55
C MET A 355 -16.86 51.57 -59.75
N ASP A 356 -16.91 50.38 -60.37
CA ASP A 356 -15.86 49.51 -60.97
C ASP A 356 -15.43 48.25 -60.21
#